data_AF-A0A958LCA4-F1
#
_entry.id   AF-A0A958LCA4-F1
#
_cell.length_a   1.000
_cell.length_b   1.000
_cell.length_c   1.000
_cell.angle_alpha   90.00
_cell.angle_beta   90.00
_cell.angle_gamma   90.00
#
_symmetry.space_group_name_H-M   'P 1'
#
loop_
_entity.id
_entity.type
_entity.pdbx_description
1 polymer ?
#
loop_
_entity_poly.entity_id
_entity_poly.type
_entity_poly.pdbx_seq_one_letter_code
_entity_poly.pdbx_strand_id
1 'polypeptide(L)'
;MKSQIILRGALLLVAAGSVFSFSSVALAADVDTAAADYCKCAEPALSEIKNMQQAMSSGDMAALQRSAAVMSEKSMALQNCFGELQQNYQHLENDEGFKQAVTAEIEKRCPRPTMGMAGMPAGMPMGTAPSGMPVTR
;
A
#
# COMPACT_ATOMS: atom_id res chain seq x y z
N MET A 1 61.91 33.39 6.49
CA MET A 1 60.71 32.71 7.07
C MET A 1 59.66 33.80 7.20
N LYS A 2 58.63 33.97 6.38
CA LYS A 2 57.62 33.04 5.87
C LYS A 2 57.09 33.67 4.56
N SER A 3 57.20 32.95 3.45
CA SER A 3 56.63 33.32 2.14
C SER A 3 55.12 33.05 2.10
N GLN A 4 54.43 33.74 1.18
CA GLN A 4 53.28 33.33 0.33
C GLN A 4 52.25 34.49 0.20
N ILE A 5 52.26 35.25 -0.90
CA ILE A 5 51.54 35.00 -2.19
C ILE A 5 50.06 35.46 -2.07
N ILE A 6 49.69 36.66 -2.54
CA ILE A 6 49.22 37.05 -3.90
C ILE A 6 47.92 36.32 -4.36
N LEU A 7 46.90 37.12 -4.72
CA LEU A 7 45.87 37.01 -5.80
C LEU A 7 44.56 37.57 -5.21
N ARG A 8 43.96 38.72 -5.57
CA ARG A 8 43.62 39.32 -6.88
C ARG A 8 43.11 38.30 -7.90
N GLY A 9 41.81 38.38 -8.21
CA GLY A 9 41.16 37.65 -9.30
C GLY A 9 39.85 37.05 -8.81
N ALA A 10 38.72 37.75 -8.92
CA ALA A 10 37.86 37.67 -10.09
C ALA A 10 37.53 36.21 -10.47
N LEU A 11 36.36 35.75 -10.04
CA LEU A 11 35.66 34.69 -10.75
C LEU A 11 34.17 35.02 -10.80
N LEU A 12 33.83 35.81 -11.81
CA LEU A 12 32.57 35.68 -12.54
C LEU A 12 32.43 34.22 -12.95
N LEU A 13 31.46 33.50 -12.40
CA LEU A 13 30.96 32.26 -12.98
C LEU A 13 29.49 32.46 -13.35
N VAL A 14 29.33 32.88 -14.61
CA VAL A 14 28.11 32.64 -15.38
C VAL A 14 27.97 31.12 -15.50
N ALA A 15 27.02 30.54 -14.75
CA ALA A 15 26.51 29.21 -15.05
C ALA A 15 25.21 29.38 -15.85
N ALA A 16 25.38 29.63 -17.15
CA ALA A 16 24.40 29.23 -18.14
C ALA A 16 24.41 27.69 -18.16
N GLY A 17 23.26 27.06 -17.92
CA GLY A 17 23.08 25.61 -18.06
C GLY A 17 22.78 24.90 -16.75
N SER A 18 21.50 24.88 -16.38
CA SER A 18 20.85 23.79 -15.64
C SER A 18 19.34 23.93 -15.77
N VAL A 19 18.85 23.99 -17.01
CA VAL A 19 17.44 23.67 -17.31
C VAL A 19 17.37 22.16 -17.42
N PHE A 20 17.62 21.42 -16.34
CA PHE A 20 17.39 19.98 -16.33
C PHE A 20 17.16 19.50 -14.90
N SER A 21 16.06 18.76 -14.75
CA SER A 21 15.77 17.86 -13.62
C SER A 21 15.01 18.44 -12.42
N PHE A 22 13.84 19.05 -12.66
CA PHE A 22 12.78 19.16 -11.65
C PHE A 22 11.60 18.19 -11.87
N SER A 23 11.74 17.19 -12.75
CA SER A 23 10.62 16.30 -13.08
C SER A 23 10.36 15.19 -12.05
N SER A 24 11.22 14.99 -11.05
CA SER A 24 11.14 13.86 -10.11
C SER A 24 10.37 14.16 -8.81
N VAL A 25 10.14 15.43 -8.48
CA VAL A 25 9.51 15.82 -7.19
C VAL A 25 7.97 15.72 -7.27
N ALA A 26 7.39 15.94 -8.45
CA ALA A 26 5.95 15.81 -8.65
C ALA A 26 5.47 14.36 -8.44
N LEU A 27 6.22 13.39 -8.96
CA LEU A 27 5.86 11.97 -8.84
C LEU A 27 5.81 11.47 -7.38
N ALA A 28 6.72 11.94 -6.52
CA ALA A 28 6.74 11.54 -5.12
C ALA A 28 5.56 12.13 -4.32
N ALA A 29 5.14 13.36 -4.63
CA ALA A 29 4.00 13.99 -3.98
C ALA A 29 2.67 13.32 -4.37
N ASP A 30 2.53 12.89 -5.63
CA ASP A 30 1.38 12.13 -6.10
C ASP A 30 1.33 10.73 -5.46
N VAL A 31 2.47 10.05 -5.29
CA VAL A 31 2.52 8.75 -4.59
C VAL A 31 2.06 8.89 -3.14
N ASP A 32 2.52 9.92 -2.43
CA ASP A 32 2.18 10.17 -1.04
C ASP A 32 0.69 10.46 -0.84
N THR A 33 0.14 11.31 -1.72
CA THR A 33 -1.27 11.71 -1.69
C THR A 33 -2.18 10.54 -2.07
N ALA A 34 -1.84 9.81 -3.14
CA ALA A 34 -2.57 8.61 -3.52
C ALA A 34 -2.57 7.57 -2.40
N ALA A 35 -1.41 7.29 -1.79
CA ALA A 35 -1.33 6.36 -0.67
C ALA A 35 -2.15 6.82 0.54
N ALA A 36 -2.14 8.11 0.86
CA ALA A 36 -2.96 8.69 1.94
C ALA A 36 -4.46 8.56 1.66
N ASP A 37 -4.90 8.78 0.43
CA ASP A 37 -6.31 8.67 0.07
C ASP A 37 -6.78 7.21 0.02
N TYR A 38 -5.94 6.29 -0.48
CA TYR A 38 -6.17 4.84 -0.39
C TYR A 38 -6.34 4.40 1.07
N CYS A 39 -5.49 4.92 1.96
CA CYS A 39 -5.56 4.71 3.39
C CYS A 39 -6.88 5.20 3.99
N LYS A 40 -7.31 6.43 3.65
CA LYS A 40 -8.60 6.99 4.12
C LYS A 40 -9.78 6.14 3.66
N CYS A 41 -9.77 5.66 2.41
CA CYS A 41 -10.81 4.76 1.91
C CYS A 41 -10.85 3.45 2.70
N ALA A 42 -9.68 2.90 3.03
CA ALA A 42 -9.55 1.64 3.76
C ALA A 42 -9.82 1.75 5.27
N GLU A 43 -9.65 2.93 5.86
CA GLU A 43 -9.80 3.20 7.29
C GLU A 43 -11.11 2.66 7.92
N PRO A 44 -12.31 2.89 7.35
CA PRO A 44 -13.55 2.36 7.93
C PRO A 44 -13.61 0.84 7.93
N ALA A 45 -13.08 0.18 6.89
CA ALA A 45 -13.03 -1.28 6.83
C ALA A 45 -11.96 -1.84 7.79
N LEU A 46 -10.81 -1.19 7.90
CA LEU A 46 -9.72 -1.57 8.81
C LEU A 46 -10.12 -1.45 10.28
N SER A 47 -10.87 -0.39 10.63
CA SER A 47 -11.45 -0.20 11.96
C SER A 47 -12.39 -1.35 12.31
N GLU A 48 -13.24 -1.75 11.36
CA GLU A 48 -14.19 -2.85 11.59
C GLU A 48 -13.50 -4.20 11.70
N ILE A 49 -12.45 -4.45 10.92
CA ILE A 49 -11.63 -5.67 11.07
C ILE A 49 -10.97 -5.72 12.46
N LYS A 50 -10.51 -4.59 13.01
CA LYS A 50 -10.00 -4.55 14.39
C LYS A 50 -11.09 -4.87 15.41
N ASN A 51 -12.30 -4.35 15.23
CA ASN A 51 -13.45 -4.67 16.09
C ASN A 51 -13.76 -6.16 16.03
N MET A 52 -13.78 -6.76 14.84
CA MET A 52 -13.94 -8.20 14.67
C MET A 52 -12.81 -8.98 15.35
N GLN A 53 -11.56 -8.55 15.23
CA GLN A 53 -10.42 -9.21 15.87
C GLN A 53 -10.51 -9.17 17.40
N GLN A 54 -10.94 -8.04 17.96
CA GLN A 54 -11.18 -7.90 19.39
C GLN A 54 -12.35 -8.75 19.86
N ALA A 55 -13.45 -8.80 19.10
CA ALA A 55 -14.59 -9.66 19.39
C ALA A 55 -14.22 -11.15 19.33
N MET A 56 -13.37 -11.55 18.37
CA MET A 56 -12.83 -12.91 18.29
C MET A 56 -11.95 -13.25 19.48
N SER A 57 -11.04 -12.35 19.89
CA SER A 57 -10.13 -12.61 21.00
C SER A 57 -10.82 -12.59 22.37
N SER A 58 -11.90 -11.81 22.53
CA SER A 58 -12.70 -11.76 23.75
C SER A 58 -13.80 -12.83 23.82
N GLY A 59 -14.12 -13.48 22.69
CA GLY A 59 -15.22 -14.43 22.59
C GLY A 59 -16.61 -13.78 22.54
N ASP A 60 -16.70 -12.46 22.31
CA ASP A 60 -17.97 -11.74 22.18
C ASP A 60 -18.59 -11.98 20.78
N MET A 61 -19.33 -13.07 20.67
CA MET A 61 -20.01 -13.45 19.43
C MET A 61 -21.08 -12.44 18.98
N ALA A 62 -21.68 -11.69 19.91
CA ALA A 62 -22.67 -10.67 19.58
C ALA A 62 -22.01 -9.42 18.97
N ALA A 63 -20.83 -9.03 19.45
CA ALA A 63 -20.01 -8.02 18.81
C ALA A 63 -19.52 -8.49 17.43
N LEU A 64 -19.07 -9.74 17.32
CA LEU A 64 -18.61 -10.32 16.06
C LEU A 64 -19.69 -10.30 14.97
N GLN A 65 -20.92 -10.73 15.31
CA GLN A 65 -22.04 -10.73 14.37
C GLN A 65 -22.44 -9.32 13.94
N ARG A 66 -22.44 -8.35 14.86
CA ARG A 66 -22.70 -6.94 14.54
C ARG A 66 -21.66 -6.39 13.58
N SER A 67 -20.38 -6.62 13.86
CA SER A 67 -19.30 -6.20 12.99
C SER A 67 -19.35 -6.87 11.62
N ALA A 68 -19.66 -8.17 11.55
CA ALA A 68 -19.83 -8.87 10.28
C ALA A 68 -20.99 -8.32 9.44
N ALA A 69 -22.10 -7.93 10.07
CA ALA A 69 -23.24 -7.32 9.37
C ALA A 69 -22.88 -5.96 8.76
N VAL A 70 -22.14 -5.13 9.50
CA VAL A 70 -21.70 -3.80 9.06
C VAL A 70 -20.58 -3.90 8.02
N MET A 71 -19.78 -4.99 8.04
CA MET A 71 -18.66 -5.19 7.13
C MET A 71 -19.06 -5.21 5.66
N SER A 72 -20.25 -5.74 5.33
CA SER A 72 -20.77 -5.75 3.95
C SER A 72 -20.98 -4.32 3.42
N GLU A 73 -21.56 -3.44 4.25
CA GLU A 73 -21.76 -2.03 3.93
C GLU A 73 -20.42 -1.29 3.78
N LYS A 74 -19.48 -1.53 4.71
CA LYS A 74 -18.13 -0.93 4.64
C LYS A 74 -17.35 -1.42 3.42
N SER A 75 -17.54 -2.67 2.99
CA SER A 75 -16.94 -3.23 1.79
C SER A 75 -17.48 -2.58 0.51
N MET A 76 -18.79 -2.31 0.45
CA MET A 76 -19.38 -1.57 -0.67
C MET A 76 -18.87 -0.11 -0.71
N ALA A 77 -18.82 0.56 0.44
CA ALA A 77 -18.27 1.91 0.54
C ALA A 77 -16.79 1.96 0.12
N LEU A 78 -16.01 0.95 0.53
CA LEU A 78 -14.60 0.81 0.15
C LEU A 78 -14.43 0.66 -1.36
N GLN A 79 -15.25 -0.19 -2.00
CA GLN A 79 -15.22 -0.39 -3.45
C GLN A 79 -15.58 0.91 -4.20
N ASN A 80 -16.59 1.65 -3.74
CA ASN A 80 -16.93 2.94 -4.33
C ASN A 80 -15.79 3.95 -4.18
N CYS A 81 -15.20 4.05 -2.98
CA CYS A 81 -14.10 4.95 -2.70
C CYS A 81 -12.88 4.63 -3.58
N PHE A 82 -12.53 3.35 -3.75
CA PHE A 82 -11.48 2.95 -4.68
C PHE A 82 -11.84 3.21 -6.15
N GLY A 83 -13.11 3.05 -6.53
CA GLY A 83 -13.58 3.42 -7.86
C GLY A 83 -13.39 4.91 -8.16
N GLU A 84 -13.69 5.78 -7.19
CA GLU A 84 -13.43 7.23 -7.31
C GLU A 84 -11.93 7.55 -7.36
N LEU A 85 -11.12 6.87 -6.53
CA LEU A 85 -9.67 7.02 -6.58
C LEU A 85 -9.10 6.59 -7.93
N GLN A 86 -9.57 5.50 -8.50
CA GLN A 86 -9.12 5.04 -9.82
C GLN A 86 -9.45 6.07 -10.92
N GLN A 87 -10.59 6.75 -10.82
CA GLN A 87 -10.93 7.84 -11.74
C GLN A 87 -10.06 9.08 -11.55
N ASN A 88 -9.68 9.40 -10.31
CA ASN A 88 -8.82 10.55 -9.99
C ASN A 88 -7.34 10.29 -10.33
N TYR A 89 -6.91 9.03 -10.26
CA TYR A 89 -5.54 8.59 -10.48
C TYR A 89 -5.46 7.65 -11.70
N GLN A 90 -5.96 8.07 -12.87
CA GLN A 90 -5.93 7.26 -14.11
C GLN A 90 -4.51 6.83 -14.54
N HIS A 91 -3.49 7.53 -14.02
CA HIS A 91 -2.08 7.18 -14.19
C HIS A 91 -1.69 5.86 -13.50
N LEU A 92 -2.41 5.44 -12.45
CA LEU A 92 -2.18 4.16 -11.73
C LEU A 92 -2.34 2.92 -12.62
N GLU A 93 -3.21 2.98 -13.64
CA GLU A 93 -3.41 1.85 -14.56
C GLU A 93 -2.32 1.77 -15.64
N ASN A 94 -1.66 2.89 -15.94
CA ASN A 94 -0.72 2.98 -17.06
C ASN A 94 0.75 3.00 -16.62
N ASP A 95 1.02 3.28 -15.35
CA ASP A 95 2.37 3.35 -14.78
C ASP A 95 2.53 2.31 -13.66
N GLU A 96 3.04 1.13 -14.03
CA GLU A 96 3.39 0.05 -13.11
C GLU A 96 4.36 0.50 -12.00
N GLY A 97 5.27 1.44 -12.30
CA GLY A 97 6.22 1.98 -11.33
C GLY A 97 5.55 2.85 -10.28
N PHE A 98 4.63 3.71 -10.70
CA PHE A 98 3.78 4.51 -9.81
C PHE A 98 2.89 3.62 -8.95
N LYS A 99 2.27 2.58 -9.54
CA LYS A 99 1.46 1.60 -8.81
C LYS A 99 2.25 0.87 -7.73
N GLN A 100 3.48 0.44 -8.03
CA GLN A 100 4.35 -0.21 -7.05
C GLN A 100 4.76 0.76 -5.93
N ALA A 101 5.09 2.00 -6.27
CA ALA A 101 5.45 3.03 -5.28
C ALA A 101 4.28 3.35 -4.33
N VAL A 102 3.07 3.54 -4.87
CA VAL A 102 1.84 3.75 -4.08
C VAL A 102 1.55 2.54 -3.21
N THR A 103 1.67 1.31 -3.74
CA THR A 103 1.46 0.08 -2.97
C THR A 103 2.43 -0.02 -1.80
N ALA A 104 3.72 0.20 -2.03
CA ALA A 104 4.74 0.17 -0.99
C ALA A 104 4.50 1.25 0.08
N GLU A 105 3.97 2.40 -0.30
CA GLU A 105 3.66 3.47 0.64
C GLU A 105 2.37 3.21 1.44
N ILE A 106 1.35 2.59 0.82
CA ILE A 106 0.15 2.09 1.51
C ILE A 106 0.54 1.04 2.57
N GLU A 107 1.42 0.10 2.25
CA GLU A 107 1.86 -0.93 3.20
C GLU A 107 2.53 -0.34 4.45
N LYS A 108 3.26 0.76 4.31
CA LYS A 108 3.86 1.48 5.44
C LYS A 108 2.83 2.25 6.27
N ARG A 109 1.85 2.88 5.61
CA ARG A 109 0.88 3.79 6.25
C ARG A 109 -0.29 3.06 6.88
N CYS A 110 -0.84 2.09 6.17
CA CYS A 110 -2.01 1.31 6.57
C CYS A 110 -1.69 -0.18 6.43
N PRO A 111 -0.87 -0.74 7.34
CA PRO A 111 -0.54 -2.15 7.29
C PRO A 111 -1.83 -2.96 7.41
N ARG A 112 -2.00 -3.89 6.48
CA ARG A 112 -3.13 -4.82 6.55
C ARG A 112 -3.07 -5.55 7.89
N PRO A 113 -4.17 -5.60 8.66
CA PRO A 113 -4.20 -6.38 9.88
C PRO A 113 -3.89 -7.81 9.49
N THR A 114 -2.76 -8.30 9.97
CA THR A 114 -2.39 -9.70 9.86
C THR A 114 -3.42 -10.48 10.67
N MET A 115 -4.53 -10.86 10.02
CA MET A 115 -5.32 -11.99 10.50
C MET A 115 -4.32 -13.13 10.66
N GLY A 116 -4.15 -13.62 11.89
CA GLY A 116 -3.04 -14.46 12.33
C GLY A 116 -2.87 -15.76 11.54
N MET A 117 -2.43 -15.67 10.29
CA MET A 117 -1.84 -16.74 9.49
C MET A 117 -0.31 -16.70 9.61
N ALA A 118 0.23 -16.00 10.61
CA ALA A 118 1.63 -16.13 11.06
C ALA A 118 1.94 -17.52 11.67
N GLY A 119 1.03 -18.49 11.53
CA GLY A 119 1.20 -19.89 11.94
C GLY A 119 0.84 -20.92 10.87
N MET A 120 0.58 -20.53 9.62
CA MET A 120 0.48 -21.51 8.53
C MET A 120 1.87 -21.69 7.91
N PRO A 121 2.59 -22.79 8.19
CA PRO A 121 3.83 -23.08 7.51
C PRO A 121 3.57 -23.15 6.00
N ALA A 122 4.42 -22.49 5.22
CA ALA A 122 4.41 -22.43 3.76
C ALA A 122 4.74 -23.79 3.09
N GLY A 123 4.12 -24.88 3.53
CA GLY A 123 4.55 -26.23 3.19
C GLY A 123 3.52 -27.33 3.38
N MET A 124 2.21 -27.05 3.25
CA MET A 124 1.26 -28.14 3.03
C MET A 124 1.19 -28.43 1.53
N PRO A 125 1.75 -29.55 1.05
CA PRO A 125 1.58 -29.96 -0.34
C PRO A 125 0.09 -30.14 -0.61
N MET A 126 -0.38 -29.60 -1.74
CA MET A 126 -1.70 -29.91 -2.28
C MET A 126 -1.85 -31.43 -2.29
N GLY A 127 -2.82 -31.91 -1.50
CA GLY A 127 -3.16 -33.32 -1.43
C GLY A 127 -3.35 -33.84 -2.84
N THR A 128 -2.48 -34.77 -3.23
CA THR A 128 -2.66 -35.61 -4.40
C THR A 128 -4.04 -36.24 -4.31
N ALA A 129 -4.85 -36.02 -5.34
CA ALA A 129 -6.12 -36.68 -5.54
C ALA A 129 -5.97 -38.20 -5.32
N PRO A 130 -6.91 -38.88 -4.64
CA PRO A 130 -6.89 -40.32 -4.54
C PRO A 130 -7.21 -40.92 -5.92
N SER A 131 -6.17 -41.18 -6.70
CA SER A 131 -6.23 -42.11 -7.83
C SER A 131 -6.41 -43.52 -7.29
N GLY A 132 -7.61 -44.08 -7.42
CA GLY A 132 -7.81 -45.50 -7.18
C GLY A 132 -9.23 -45.88 -6.78
N MET A 133 -10.15 -45.92 -7.74
CA MET A 133 -11.25 -46.88 -7.69
C MET A 133 -11.05 -47.89 -8.81
N PRO A 134 -10.93 -49.20 -8.51
CA PRO A 134 -10.97 -50.22 -9.54
C PRO A 134 -12.40 -50.39 -10.06
N VAL A 135 -12.58 -50.12 -11.35
CA VAL A 135 -13.74 -50.59 -12.12
C VAL A 135 -13.77 -52.11 -12.02
N THR A 136 -14.75 -52.63 -11.29
CA THR A 136 -15.08 -54.06 -11.34
C THR A 136 -16.15 -54.24 -12.40
N ARG A 137 -15.89 -55.21 -13.28
CA ARG A 137 -16.59 -55.51 -14.53
C ARG A 137 -17.93 -56.19 -14.29
#